data_AF-A0A2W2CMS5-F1
#
_entry.id   AF-A0A2W2CMS5-F1
#
_cell.length_a   1.000
_cell.length_b   1.000
_cell.length_c   1.000
_cell.angle_alpha   90.00
_cell.angle_beta   90.00
_cell.angle_gamma   90.00
#
_symmetry.space_group_name_H-M   'P 1'
#
loop_
_entity.id
_entity.type
_entity.pdbx_description
1 polymer ?
#
loop_
_entity_poly.entity_id
_entity_poly.type
_entity_poly.pdbx_seq_one_letter_code
_entity_poly.pdbx_strand_id
1 'polypeptide(L)'
;MESEVQRITEPARLLRVSSMARSLLDELHELPLDEHARERLRMAHARTVEEIGHAVTPELSDELDRLLPDSSGPLSQAEARIVQSQLVGWLEGVFQGVRAELSLHQMAARHEAAAHQPNLPPRPVPGRDSGPYL
;
A
#
# COMPACT_ATOMS: atom_id res chain seq x y z
N MET A 1 10.81 -16.53 2.01
CA MET A 1 9.50 -15.84 1.92
C MET A 1 9.69 -14.73 0.94
N GLU A 2 8.85 -14.66 -0.09
CA GLU A 2 8.92 -13.57 -1.07
C GLU A 2 8.51 -12.27 -0.38
N SER A 3 9.24 -11.19 -0.66
CA SER A 3 8.96 -9.87 -0.08
C SER A 3 7.67 -9.32 -0.69
N GLU A 4 6.76 -8.78 0.12
CA GLU A 4 5.57 -8.03 -0.29
C GLU A 4 5.94 -6.91 -1.26
N VAL A 5 7.14 -6.32 -1.12
CA VAL A 5 7.65 -5.31 -2.06
C VAL A 5 7.92 -5.91 -3.44
N GLN A 6 8.44 -7.14 -3.50
CA GLN A 6 8.76 -7.83 -4.76
C GLN A 6 7.51 -8.30 -5.51
N ARG A 7 6.37 -8.42 -4.81
CA ARG A 7 5.08 -8.72 -5.42
C ARG A 7 4.50 -7.58 -6.26
N ILE A 8 5.08 -6.38 -6.17
CA ILE A 8 4.70 -5.23 -6.99
C ILE A 8 5.78 -4.97 -8.04
N THR A 9 5.43 -5.15 -9.30
CA THR A 9 6.35 -4.94 -10.42
C THR A 9 6.40 -3.48 -10.87
N GLU A 10 5.27 -2.76 -10.79
CA GLU A 10 5.17 -1.34 -11.18
C GLU A 10 4.53 -0.45 -10.08
N PRO A 11 5.28 -0.11 -9.01
CA PRO A 11 4.71 0.63 -7.86
C PRO A 11 4.10 1.97 -8.22
N ALA A 12 4.74 2.72 -9.12
CA ALA A 12 4.25 4.03 -9.54
C ALA A 12 2.95 3.94 -10.36
N ARG A 13 2.78 2.88 -11.17
CA ARG A 13 1.51 2.66 -11.89
C ARG A 13 0.41 2.31 -10.90
N LEU A 14 0.68 1.37 -10.00
CA LEU A 14 -0.29 0.92 -9.00
C LEU A 14 -0.81 2.10 -8.17
N LEU A 15 0.07 2.97 -7.67
CA LEU A 15 -0.32 4.17 -6.92
C LEU A 15 -1.24 5.12 -7.70
N ARG A 16 -0.94 5.36 -8.99
CA ARG A 16 -1.80 6.21 -9.84
C ARG A 16 -3.19 5.59 -10.02
N VAL A 17 -3.24 4.29 -10.29
CA VAL A 17 -4.49 3.55 -10.47
C VAL A 17 -5.30 3.55 -9.16
N SER A 18 -4.66 3.35 -8.01
CA SER A 18 -5.34 3.37 -6.72
C SER A 18 -5.93 4.74 -6.38
N SER A 19 -5.19 5.81 -6.65
CA SER A 19 -5.72 7.17 -6.48
C SER A 19 -6.93 7.41 -7.38
N MET A 20 -6.87 6.99 -8.65
CA MET A 20 -7.99 7.11 -9.58
C MET A 20 -9.21 6.31 -9.12
N ALA A 21 -9.00 5.06 -8.68
CA ALA A 21 -10.06 4.19 -8.19
C ALA A 21 -10.74 4.77 -6.94
N ARG A 22 -9.96 5.37 -6.02
CA ARG A 22 -10.49 6.02 -4.83
C ARG A 22 -11.32 7.25 -5.17
N SER A 23 -10.85 8.12 -6.05
CA SER A 23 -11.60 9.30 -6.50
C SER A 23 -12.93 8.93 -7.15
N LEU A 24 -12.99 7.85 -7.93
CA LEU A 24 -14.25 7.32 -8.48
C LEU A 24 -15.19 6.77 -7.40
N LEU A 25 -14.65 6.14 -6.36
CA LEU A 25 -15.44 5.68 -5.23
C LEU A 25 -16.06 6.85 -4.45
N ASP A 26 -15.28 7.89 -4.22
CA ASP A 26 -15.73 9.08 -3.51
C ASP A 26 -16.87 9.77 -4.31
N GLU A 27 -16.73 9.88 -5.64
CA GLU A 27 -17.79 10.41 -6.52
C GLU A 27 -19.08 9.57 -6.46
N LEU A 28 -18.97 8.24 -6.42
CA LEU A 28 -20.12 7.33 -6.30
C LEU A 28 -20.88 7.52 -4.98
N HIS A 29 -20.23 8.00 -3.92
CA HIS A 29 -20.87 8.33 -2.66
C HIS A 29 -21.62 9.66 -2.72
N GLU A 30 -21.06 10.66 -3.42
CA GLU A 30 -21.63 12.00 -3.55
C GLU A 30 -22.83 12.03 -4.50
N LEU A 31 -22.73 11.39 -5.67
CA LEU A 31 -23.73 11.51 -6.73
C LEU A 31 -24.22 10.13 -7.24
N PRO A 32 -25.55 9.96 -7.43
CA PRO A 32 -26.06 8.79 -8.11
C PRO A 32 -25.74 8.86 -9.61
N LEU A 33 -25.25 7.77 -10.17
CA LEU A 33 -25.00 7.61 -11.59
C LEU A 33 -26.28 7.14 -12.29
N ASP A 34 -26.49 7.63 -13.51
CA ASP A 34 -27.47 7.06 -14.43
C ASP A 34 -26.99 5.72 -14.99
N GLU A 35 -27.87 5.03 -15.72
CA GLU A 35 -27.56 3.71 -16.29
C GLU A 35 -26.37 3.73 -17.24
N HIS A 36 -26.24 4.77 -18.07
CA HIS A 36 -25.16 4.89 -19.04
C HIS A 36 -23.81 5.10 -18.33
N ALA A 37 -23.77 5.92 -17.29
CA ALA A 37 -22.60 6.16 -16.48
C ALA A 37 -22.20 4.90 -15.69
N ARG A 38 -23.16 4.11 -15.19
CA ARG A 38 -22.88 2.82 -14.53
C ARG A 38 -22.27 1.80 -15.48
N GLU A 39 -22.76 1.73 -16.72
CA GLU A 39 -22.17 0.84 -17.74
C GLU A 39 -20.73 1.28 -18.10
N ARG A 40 -20.49 2.59 -18.23
CA ARG A 40 -19.13 3.12 -18.45
C ARG A 40 -18.20 2.84 -17.28
N LEU A 41 -18.70 2.96 -16.05
CA LEU A 41 -17.95 2.60 -14.84
C LEU A 41 -17.60 1.12 -14.83
N ARG A 42 -18.54 0.24 -15.17
CA ARG A 42 -18.30 -1.21 -15.27
C ARG A 42 -17.15 -1.53 -16.24
N MET A 43 -17.16 -0.94 -17.43
CA MET A 43 -16.07 -1.09 -18.40
C MET A 43 -14.75 -0.51 -17.90
N ALA A 44 -14.79 0.64 -17.21
CA ALA A 44 -13.60 1.23 -16.61
C ALA A 44 -13.03 0.35 -15.47
N HIS A 45 -13.90 -0.26 -14.66
CA HIS A 45 -13.52 -1.17 -13.60
C HIS A 45 -12.79 -2.40 -14.17
N ALA A 46 -13.36 -3.07 -15.16
CA ALA A 46 -12.72 -4.22 -15.81
C ALA A 46 -11.31 -3.89 -16.34
N ARG A 47 -11.17 -2.78 -17.08
CA ARG A 47 -9.84 -2.32 -17.55
C ARG A 47 -8.89 -1.97 -16.41
N THR A 48 -9.41 -1.44 -15.30
CA THR A 48 -8.60 -1.10 -14.13
C THR A 48 -8.05 -2.36 -13.47
N VAL A 49 -8.86 -3.42 -13.38
CA VAL A 49 -8.43 -4.73 -12.86
C VAL A 49 -7.32 -5.31 -13.74
N GLU A 50 -7.49 -5.30 -15.07
CA GLU A 50 -6.45 -5.74 -16.02
C GLU A 50 -5.14 -4.95 -15.84
N GLU A 51 -5.22 -3.62 -15.75
CA GLU A 51 -4.05 -2.75 -15.55
C GLU A 51 -3.33 -3.01 -14.21
N ILE A 52 -4.07 -3.35 -13.15
CA ILE A 52 -3.50 -3.74 -11.86
C ILE A 52 -2.79 -5.08 -11.97
N GLY A 53 -3.41 -6.07 -12.64
CA GLY A 53 -2.81 -7.38 -12.89
C GLY A 53 -1.45 -7.27 -13.58
N HIS A 54 -1.29 -6.32 -14.50
CA HIS A 54 0.01 -6.04 -15.16
C HIS A 54 1.05 -5.36 -14.25
N ALA A 55 0.64 -4.78 -13.13
CA ALA A 55 1.52 -4.06 -12.19
C ALA A 55 1.94 -4.89 -10.96
N VAL A 56 1.52 -6.15 -10.89
CA VAL A 56 1.77 -7.07 -9.78
C VAL A 56 2.31 -8.42 -10.29
N THR A 57 2.76 -9.28 -9.38
CA THR A 57 3.17 -10.65 -9.73
C THR A 57 1.96 -11.54 -10.06
N PRO A 58 2.17 -12.66 -10.78
CA PRO A 58 1.08 -13.58 -11.13
C PRO A 58 0.26 -14.02 -9.92
N GLU A 59 0.88 -14.24 -8.77
CA GLU A 59 0.18 -14.69 -7.56
C GLU A 59 -0.82 -13.64 -7.04
N LEU A 60 -0.44 -12.35 -7.06
CA LEU A 60 -1.33 -11.25 -6.70
C LEU A 60 -2.38 -10.98 -7.77
N SER A 61 -2.05 -11.16 -9.05
CA SER A 61 -3.02 -11.07 -10.13
C SER A 61 -4.09 -12.15 -9.98
N ASP A 62 -3.69 -13.40 -9.74
CA ASP A 62 -4.62 -14.50 -9.51
C ASP A 62 -5.46 -14.28 -8.24
N GLU A 63 -4.90 -13.64 -7.22
CA GLU A 63 -5.65 -13.26 -6.02
C GLU A 63 -6.70 -12.18 -6.32
N LEU A 64 -6.31 -11.14 -7.06
CA LEU A 64 -7.21 -10.08 -7.50
C LEU A 64 -8.40 -10.66 -8.28
N ASP A 65 -8.14 -11.53 -9.24
CA ASP A 65 -9.17 -12.17 -10.08
C ASP A 65 -10.10 -13.09 -9.28
N ARG A 66 -9.59 -13.78 -8.25
CA ARG A 66 -10.43 -14.63 -7.38
C ARG A 66 -11.32 -13.84 -6.45
N LEU A 67 -10.84 -12.69 -5.97
CA LEU A 67 -11.52 -11.94 -4.93
C LEU A 67 -12.51 -10.92 -5.51
N LEU A 68 -12.20 -10.29 -6.64
CA LEU A 68 -13.07 -9.29 -7.23
C LEU A 68 -14.27 -9.93 -7.95
N PRO A 69 -15.44 -9.29 -7.90
CA PRO A 69 -16.64 -9.81 -8.50
C PRO A 69 -16.57 -9.68 -10.03
N ASP A 70 -17.06 -10.70 -10.72
CA ASP A 70 -17.27 -10.61 -12.16
C ASP A 70 -18.24 -9.48 -12.48
N SER A 71 -17.80 -8.56 -13.34
CA SER A 71 -18.58 -7.42 -13.78
C SER A 71 -19.55 -7.77 -14.93
N SER A 72 -20.23 -8.92 -14.83
CA SER A 72 -21.14 -9.40 -15.88
C SER A 72 -22.54 -8.79 -15.73
N GLY A 73 -22.89 -7.91 -16.67
CA GLY A 73 -24.22 -7.30 -16.75
C GLY A 73 -24.34 -5.90 -16.11
N PRO A 74 -25.52 -5.29 -16.21
CA PRO A 74 -25.76 -3.94 -15.70
C PRO A 74 -25.60 -3.87 -14.18
N LEU A 75 -24.92 -2.82 -13.70
CA LEU A 75 -24.79 -2.57 -12.27
C LEU A 75 -25.88 -1.60 -11.81
N SER A 76 -26.54 -1.91 -10.70
CA SER A 76 -27.25 -0.92 -9.90
C SER A 76 -26.28 0.06 -9.23
N GLN A 77 -26.79 1.20 -8.74
CA GLN A 77 -25.96 2.17 -8.01
C GLN A 77 -25.28 1.55 -6.77
N ALA A 78 -25.99 0.64 -6.08
CA ALA A 78 -25.44 -0.02 -4.90
C ALA A 78 -24.33 -1.01 -5.28
N GLU A 79 -24.54 -1.81 -6.34
CA GLU A 79 -23.53 -2.74 -6.85
C GLU A 79 -22.29 -2.01 -7.34
N ALA A 80 -22.45 -0.89 -8.07
CA ALA A 80 -21.34 -0.05 -8.49
C ALA A 80 -20.46 0.42 -7.31
N ARG A 81 -21.08 0.83 -6.19
CA ARG A 81 -20.34 1.20 -4.96
C ARG A 81 -19.62 0.02 -4.34
N ILE A 82 -20.27 -1.14 -4.24
CA ILE A 82 -19.68 -2.34 -3.64
C ILE A 82 -18.46 -2.79 -4.45
N VAL A 83 -18.62 -2.93 -5.76
CA VAL A 83 -17.58 -3.36 -6.70
C VAL A 83 -16.37 -2.41 -6.61
N GLN A 84 -16.61 -1.10 -6.63
CA GLN A 84 -15.53 -0.12 -6.54
C GLN A 84 -14.87 -0.08 -5.15
N SER A 85 -15.66 -0.21 -4.07
CA SER A 85 -15.14 -0.27 -2.69
C SER A 85 -14.22 -1.47 -2.49
N GLN A 86 -14.58 -2.61 -3.09
CA GLN A 86 -13.80 -3.83 -2.98
C GLN A 86 -12.43 -3.70 -3.66
N LEU A 87 -12.39 -3.09 -4.85
CA LEU A 87 -11.14 -2.78 -5.55
C LEU A 87 -10.23 -1.86 -4.72
N VAL A 88 -10.80 -0.77 -4.19
CA VAL A 88 -10.06 0.18 -3.34
C VAL A 88 -9.55 -0.51 -2.07
N GLY A 89 -10.38 -1.30 -1.40
CA GLY A 89 -10.01 -2.02 -0.18
C GLY A 89 -8.90 -3.05 -0.41
N TRP A 90 -8.94 -3.78 -1.53
CA TRP A 90 -7.87 -4.71 -1.89
C TRP A 90 -6.54 -3.98 -2.10
N LEU A 91 -6.55 -2.88 -2.86
CA LEU A 91 -5.35 -2.05 -3.09
C LEU A 91 -4.79 -1.48 -1.79
N GLU A 92 -5.65 -1.00 -0.89
CA GLU A 92 -5.24 -0.54 0.44
C GLU A 92 -4.58 -1.65 1.26
N GLY A 93 -5.10 -2.88 1.19
CA GLY A 93 -4.53 -4.07 1.81
C GLY A 93 -3.13 -4.38 1.31
N VAL A 94 -2.92 -4.36 -0.01
CA VAL A 94 -1.60 -4.55 -0.63
C VAL A 94 -0.59 -3.52 -0.13
N PHE A 95 -0.93 -2.23 -0.13
CA PHE A 95 -0.02 -1.19 0.38
C PHE A 95 0.20 -1.26 1.89
N GLN A 96 -0.77 -1.76 2.66
CA GLN A 96 -0.58 -2.02 4.08
C GLN A 96 0.41 -3.17 4.32
N GLY A 97 0.31 -4.26 3.56
CA GLY A 97 1.27 -5.38 3.61
C GLY A 97 2.70 -4.93 3.33
N VAL A 98 2.89 -4.18 2.23
CA VAL A 98 4.20 -3.61 1.87
C VAL A 98 4.77 -2.71 2.97
N ARG A 99 3.95 -1.80 3.53
CA ARG A 99 4.40 -0.91 4.61
C ARG A 99 4.73 -1.66 5.90
N ALA A 100 3.96 -2.71 6.22
CA ALA A 100 4.19 -3.54 7.40
C ALA A 100 5.54 -4.27 7.30
N GLU A 101 5.85 -4.87 6.16
CA GLU A 101 7.14 -5.53 5.93
C GLU A 101 8.31 -4.55 5.99
N LEU A 102 8.20 -3.40 5.31
CA LEU A 102 9.24 -2.36 5.36
C LEU A 102 9.47 -1.84 6.79
N SER A 103 8.41 -1.71 7.59
CA SER A 103 8.51 -1.35 9.00
C SER A 103 9.28 -2.40 9.80
N LEU A 104 9.00 -3.69 9.59
CA LEU A 104 9.71 -4.79 10.25
C LEU A 104 11.21 -4.78 9.89
N HIS A 105 11.54 -4.59 8.60
CA HIS A 105 12.93 -4.49 8.15
C HIS A 105 13.66 -3.29 8.78
N GLN A 106 13.01 -2.12 8.84
CA GLN A 106 13.60 -0.94 9.48
C GLN A 106 13.82 -1.13 10.99
N MET A 107 12.91 -1.81 11.68
CA MET A 107 13.07 -2.12 13.10
C MET A 107 14.25 -3.05 13.35
N ALA A 108 14.36 -4.14 12.58
CA ALA A 108 15.50 -5.07 12.67
C ALA A 108 16.84 -4.36 12.43
N ALA A 109 16.93 -3.53 11.39
CA ALA A 109 18.12 -2.75 11.08
C ALA A 109 18.51 -1.77 12.22
N ARG A 110 17.52 -1.15 12.88
CA ARG A 110 17.77 -0.29 14.06
C ARG A 110 18.30 -1.09 15.25
N HIS A 111 17.76 -2.28 15.50
CA HIS A 111 18.24 -3.17 16.57
C HIS A 111 19.68 -3.63 16.31
N GLU A 112 20.01 -4.01 15.08
CA GLU A 112 21.37 -4.37 14.69
C GLU A 112 22.32 -3.18 14.85
N ALA A 113 21.93 -1.99 14.39
CA ALA A 113 22.74 -0.77 14.55
C ALA A 113 22.96 -0.39 16.03
N ALA A 114 21.96 -0.59 16.89
CA ALA A 114 22.11 -0.37 18.33
C ALA A 114 23.02 -1.41 19.00
N ALA A 115 22.95 -2.68 18.56
CA ALA A 115 23.82 -3.75 19.06
C ALA A 115 25.30 -3.57 18.64
N HIS A 116 25.54 -2.95 17.48
CA HIS A 116 26.87 -2.67 16.95
C HIS A 116 27.42 -1.30 17.34
N GLN A 117 26.69 -0.47 18.10
CA GLN A 117 27.31 0.68 18.75
C GLN A 117 28.25 0.15 19.83
N PRO A 118 29.59 0.27 19.65
CA PRO A 118 30.50 -0.11 20.72
C PRO A 118 30.17 0.76 21.92
N ASN A 119 30.11 0.14 23.09
CA ASN A 119 30.01 0.84 24.37
C ASN A 119 31.28 1.68 24.52
N LEU A 120 31.32 2.85 23.89
CA LEU A 120 32.45 3.77 23.98
C LEU A 120 32.57 4.10 25.46
N PRO A 121 33.69 3.72 26.11
CA PRO A 121 33.85 4.00 27.53
C PRO A 121 33.70 5.51 27.73
N PRO A 122 33.06 5.95 28.84
CA PRO A 122 32.91 7.36 29.13
C PRO A 122 34.29 8.01 29.02
N ARG A 123 34.40 9.02 28.15
CA ARG A 123 35.64 9.77 27.96
C ARG A 123 36.08 10.24 29.35
N PRO A 124 37.29 9.89 29.83
CA PRO A 124 37.74 10.34 31.12
C PRO A 124 37.67 11.87 31.11
N VAL A 125 36.83 12.41 31.97
CA VAL A 125 36.84 13.84 32.28
C VAL A 125 38.26 14.15 32.76
N PRO A 126 39.01 15.06 32.10
CA PRO A 126 40.32 15.44 32.60
C PRO A 126 40.13 15.91 34.04
N GLY A 127 40.85 15.26 34.96
CA GLY A 127 40.85 15.62 36.37
C GLY A 127 41.02 17.12 36.47
N ARG A 128 40.01 17.77 37.05
CA ARG A 128 40.07 19.17 37.44
C ARG A 128 41.03 19.20 38.62
N ASP A 129 42.32 19.34 38.34
CA ASP A 129 43.37 19.56 39.33
C ASP A 129 42.96 20.78 40.15
N SER A 130 42.38 20.47 41.29
CA SER A 130 42.08 21.40 42.36
C SER A 130 43.34 21.47 43.20
N GLY A 131 44.25 22.36 42.84
CA GLY A 131 45.39 22.72 43.68
C GLY A 131 45.30 24.18 44.13
N PRO A 132 44.80 24.47 45.34
CA PRO A 132 45.24 25.62 46.11
C PRO A 132 46.43 25.21 47.00
N TYR A 133 47.20 26.21 47.44
CA TYR A 133 48.41 26.16 48.29
C TYR A 133 49.68 25.78 47.49
N LEU A 134 50.72 26.62 47.33
CA LEU A 134 51.25 27.75 48.11
C LEU A 134 51.84 28.82 47.18
#